data_AF-A0A962YMU8-F1
#
_entry.id   AF-A0A962YMU8-F1
#
_cell.length_a   1.000
_cell.length_b   1.000
_cell.length_c   1.000
_cell.angle_alpha   90.00
_cell.angle_beta   90.00
_cell.angle_gamma   90.00
#
_symmetry.space_group_name_H-M   'P 1'
#
loop_
_entity.id
_entity.type
_entity.pdbx_description
1 polymer ?
#
loop_
_entity_poly.entity_id
_entity_poly.type
_entity_poly.pdbx_seq_one_letter_code
_entity_poly.pdbx_strand_id
1 'polypeptide(L)'
;GLLVLMVIGLLWGLRQSLPRYMREIRTLLDMGSVREGERVIYNGAPWKITGLNLYSTLQNPLLRGGSLRLPLDKMADLQSRSYAPEEPWFPSQENDIVILDGDIYGKVLLQTPEIVQLQVVGSIKTFAIADYLGKNPRNLSRDGFAVPVVFGLDYQHQGEILSHIVPTLRAYLEAQLEEQSFRPHLTNLLVEFNEAASSSLNLLIVAVFSGAGAGDYWPIRRFLQRATVSACNQYGWAIPFDQLTVHLPMGEPTSCIASSTLS
;
A
#
# COMPACT_ATOMS: atom_id res chain seq x y z
N GLY A 1 -69.97 30.64 10.90
CA GLY A 1 -68.83 31.57 10.76
C GLY A 1 -67.51 30.90 11.11
N LEU A 2 -67.29 30.60 12.40
CA LEU A 2 -66.00 30.14 12.92
C LEU A 2 -65.52 28.78 12.37
N LEU A 3 -66.44 27.83 12.16
CA LEU A 3 -66.14 26.50 11.61
C LEU A 3 -65.64 26.57 10.15
N VAL A 4 -66.18 27.48 9.35
CA VAL A 4 -65.75 27.69 7.95
C VAL A 4 -64.35 28.30 7.90
N LEU A 5 -64.07 29.27 8.77
CA LEU A 5 -62.74 29.87 8.90
C LEU A 5 -61.69 28.86 9.39
N MET A 6 -62.06 27.95 10.30
CA MET A 6 -61.20 26.87 10.77
C MET A 6 -60.83 25.90 9.63
N VAL A 7 -61.82 25.50 8.81
CA VAL A 7 -61.59 24.60 7.67
C VAL A 7 -60.70 25.26 6.60
N ILE A 8 -60.89 26.55 6.33
CA ILE A 8 -60.07 27.29 5.37
C ILE A 8 -58.62 27.43 5.88
N GLY A 9 -58.43 27.72 7.18
CA GLY A 9 -57.10 27.76 7.79
C GLY A 9 -56.39 26.40 7.73
N LEU A 10 -57.12 25.30 7.96
CA LEU A 10 -56.59 23.95 7.85
C LEU A 10 -56.17 23.62 6.40
N LEU A 11 -57.01 23.93 5.42
CA LEU A 11 -56.72 23.73 4.00
C LEU A 11 -55.51 24.54 3.53
N TRP A 12 -55.36 25.77 4.02
CA TRP A 12 -54.21 26.61 3.71
C TRP A 12 -52.91 26.06 4.32
N GLY A 13 -52.98 25.61 5.58
CA GLY A 13 -51.84 24.96 6.26
C GLY A 13 -51.39 23.68 5.58
N LEU A 14 -52.33 22.83 5.13
CA LEU A 14 -52.03 21.64 4.35
C LEU A 14 -51.42 21.97 2.98
N ARG A 15 -51.94 22.98 2.28
CA ARG A 15 -51.40 23.41 0.99
C ARG A 15 -49.95 23.91 1.10
N GLN A 16 -49.56 24.46 2.24
CA GLN A 16 -48.20 24.93 2.49
C GLN A 16 -47.25 23.81 2.99
N SER A 17 -47.76 22.80 3.69
CA SER A 17 -46.95 21.68 4.21
C SER A 17 -46.75 20.55 3.21
N LEU A 18 -47.76 20.23 2.38
CA LEU A 18 -47.69 19.16 1.37
C LEU A 18 -46.49 19.28 0.40
N PRO A 19 -46.14 20.47 -0.14
CA PRO A 19 -44.98 20.60 -1.04
C PRO A 19 -43.64 20.26 -0.39
N ARG A 20 -43.53 20.40 0.94
CA ARG A 20 -42.32 20.03 1.69
C ARG A 20 -42.18 18.51 1.75
N TYR A 21 -43.26 17.79 2.05
CA TYR A 21 -43.27 16.32 2.07
C TYR A 21 -43.12 15.69 0.69
N MET A 22 -43.60 16.35 -0.38
CA MET A 22 -43.44 15.84 -1.75
C MET A 22 -41.97 15.71 -2.19
N ARG A 23 -41.07 16.56 -1.69
CA ARG A 23 -39.62 16.42 -1.95
C ARG A 23 -39.08 15.14 -1.32
N GLU A 24 -39.39 14.92 -0.04
CA GLU A 24 -38.95 13.72 0.70
C GLU A 24 -39.53 12.43 0.09
N ILE A 25 -40.80 12.44 -0.34
CA ILE A 25 -41.45 11.33 -1.04
C ILE A 25 -40.80 11.07 -2.41
N ARG A 26 -40.53 12.12 -3.20
CA ARG A 26 -39.80 11.99 -4.47
C ARG A 26 -38.40 11.44 -4.23
N THR A 27 -37.70 11.86 -3.19
CA THR A 27 -36.40 11.29 -2.81
C THR A 27 -36.52 9.80 -2.47
N LEU A 28 -37.54 9.36 -1.71
CA LEU A 28 -37.83 7.94 -1.45
C LEU A 28 -38.10 7.13 -2.73
N LEU A 29 -38.68 7.75 -3.75
CA LEU A 29 -38.94 7.14 -5.06
C LEU A 29 -37.72 7.16 -6.00
N ASP A 30 -36.89 8.21 -5.93
CA ASP A 30 -35.62 8.36 -6.67
C ASP A 30 -34.48 7.52 -6.05
N MET A 31 -34.72 6.92 -4.89
CA MET A 31 -33.78 6.11 -4.09
C MET A 31 -33.39 4.76 -4.70
N GLY A 32 -33.75 4.50 -5.96
CA GLY A 32 -33.34 3.27 -6.66
C GLY A 32 -31.83 3.05 -6.71
N SER A 33 -31.04 4.11 -6.48
CA SER A 33 -29.58 4.10 -6.38
C SER A 33 -29.02 3.65 -5.03
N VAL A 34 -29.81 3.61 -3.95
CA VAL A 34 -29.35 3.28 -2.60
C VAL A 34 -30.25 2.24 -1.93
N ARG A 35 -29.67 1.14 -1.45
CA ARG A 35 -30.42 0.02 -0.85
C ARG A 35 -29.86 -0.37 0.52
N GLU A 36 -30.76 -0.80 1.40
CA GLU A 36 -30.35 -1.38 2.68
C GLU A 36 -29.53 -2.66 2.48
N GLY A 37 -28.55 -2.87 3.36
CA GLY A 37 -27.62 -3.98 3.28
C GLY A 37 -26.49 -3.79 2.27
N GLU A 38 -26.55 -2.78 1.40
CA GLU A 38 -25.52 -2.52 0.41
C GLU A 38 -24.37 -1.64 0.93
N ARG A 39 -23.29 -1.60 0.15
CA ARG A 39 -22.09 -0.81 0.40
C ARG A 39 -22.18 0.52 -0.35
N VAL A 40 -21.79 1.60 0.33
CA VAL A 40 -21.71 2.96 -0.22
C VAL A 40 -20.37 3.58 0.17
N ILE A 41 -19.81 4.45 -0.67
CA ILE A 41 -18.64 5.26 -0.32
C ILE A 41 -19.12 6.62 0.17
N TYR A 42 -18.72 6.99 1.37
CA TYR A 42 -19.02 8.29 1.96
C TYR A 42 -17.77 8.84 2.67
N ASN A 43 -17.39 10.08 2.33
CA ASN A 43 -16.14 10.71 2.78
C ASN A 43 -14.88 9.85 2.51
N GLY A 44 -14.84 9.16 1.37
CA GLY A 44 -13.72 8.31 0.95
C GLY A 44 -13.66 6.93 1.62
N ALA A 45 -14.38 6.71 2.72
CA ALA A 45 -14.47 5.40 3.37
C ALA A 45 -15.70 4.62 2.88
N PRO A 46 -15.63 3.28 2.84
CA PRO A 46 -16.80 2.46 2.57
C PRO A 46 -17.64 2.25 3.84
N TRP A 47 -18.94 2.16 3.63
CA TRP A 47 -19.94 2.01 4.68
C TRP A 47 -21.01 1.03 4.25
N LYS A 48 -21.54 0.26 5.20
CA LYS A 48 -22.74 -0.56 5.03
C LYS A 48 -23.97 0.25 5.41
N ILE A 49 -24.97 0.26 4.57
CA ILE A 49 -26.27 0.86 4.88
C ILE A 49 -27.04 -0.14 5.75
N THR A 50 -27.27 0.19 7.01
CA THR A 50 -27.98 -0.71 7.95
C THR A 50 -29.45 -0.37 8.11
N GLY A 51 -29.85 0.86 7.76
CA GLY A 51 -31.25 1.26 7.70
C GLY A 51 -31.43 2.52 6.88
N LEU A 52 -32.48 2.54 6.05
CA LEU A 52 -32.92 3.65 5.21
C LEU A 52 -34.22 4.23 5.79
N ASN A 53 -34.07 5.37 6.45
CA ASN A 53 -35.17 6.14 7.03
C ASN A 53 -34.92 7.63 6.77
N LEU A 54 -35.78 8.52 7.28
CA LEU A 54 -35.55 9.98 7.25
C LEU A 54 -34.13 10.36 7.70
N TYR A 55 -33.62 9.61 8.67
CA TYR A 55 -32.20 9.58 8.99
C TYR A 55 -31.71 8.14 8.87
N SER A 56 -30.90 7.90 7.85
CA SER A 56 -30.31 6.61 7.54
C SER A 56 -29.08 6.34 8.39
N THR A 57 -28.83 5.07 8.67
CA THR A 57 -27.69 4.62 9.48
C THR A 57 -26.67 3.91 8.58
N LEU A 58 -25.44 4.37 8.65
CA LEU A 58 -24.27 3.80 7.98
C LEU A 58 -23.34 3.20 9.02
N GLN A 59 -22.79 2.01 8.74
CA GLN A 59 -21.87 1.32 9.63
C GLN A 59 -20.62 0.85 8.91
N ASN A 60 -19.45 1.09 9.51
CA ASN A 60 -18.20 0.45 9.14
C ASN A 60 -17.68 -0.35 10.35
N PRO A 61 -17.70 -1.69 10.29
CA PRO A 61 -17.34 -2.52 11.43
C PRO A 61 -15.85 -2.45 11.80
N LEU A 62 -14.99 -2.01 10.89
CA LEU A 62 -13.56 -1.91 11.16
C LEU A 62 -13.17 -0.56 11.79
N LEU A 63 -14.03 0.47 11.71
CA LEU A 63 -13.76 1.77 12.33
C LEU A 63 -14.33 1.81 13.75
N ARG A 64 -13.52 2.26 14.71
CA ARG A 64 -13.96 2.50 16.08
C ARG A 64 -14.98 3.64 16.10
N GLY A 65 -16.17 3.38 16.64
CA GLY A 65 -17.28 4.32 16.55
C GLY A 65 -17.77 4.51 15.11
N GLY A 66 -17.56 3.53 14.23
CA GLY A 66 -17.98 3.52 12.83
C GLY A 66 -19.49 3.41 12.64
N SER A 67 -20.27 4.28 13.28
CA SER A 67 -21.70 4.45 13.09
C SER A 67 -21.97 5.91 12.76
N LEU A 68 -22.59 6.15 11.62
CA LEU A 68 -22.89 7.49 11.13
C LEU A 68 -24.38 7.58 10.78
N ARG A 69 -25.00 8.70 11.17
CA ARG A 69 -26.39 8.99 10.85
C ARG A 69 -26.46 10.11 9.82
N LEU A 70 -26.99 9.80 8.64
CA LEU A 70 -27.12 10.75 7.54
C LEU A 70 -28.58 11.05 7.24
N PRO A 71 -28.94 12.34 7.01
CA PRO A 71 -30.27 12.68 6.56
C PRO A 71 -30.49 12.15 5.13
N LEU A 72 -31.76 11.92 4.79
CA LEU A 72 -32.15 11.25 3.56
C LEU A 72 -31.73 11.98 2.28
N ASP A 73 -31.71 13.31 2.32
CA ASP A 73 -31.25 14.15 1.21
C ASP A 73 -29.78 13.86 0.84
N LYS A 74 -28.92 13.63 1.84
CA LYS A 74 -27.52 13.25 1.61
C LYS A 74 -27.35 11.85 1.06
N MET A 75 -28.29 10.95 1.37
CA MET A 75 -28.28 9.59 0.82
C MET A 75 -28.66 9.59 -0.66
N ALA A 76 -29.53 10.50 -1.10
CA ALA A 76 -29.99 10.60 -2.48
C ALA A 76 -28.86 10.89 -3.48
N ASP A 77 -27.82 11.61 -3.04
CA ASP A 77 -26.63 11.93 -3.84
C ASP A 77 -25.64 10.75 -3.96
N LEU A 78 -25.89 9.66 -3.23
CA LEU A 78 -25.00 8.50 -3.19
C LEU A 78 -25.48 7.38 -4.10
N GLN A 79 -24.55 6.49 -4.42
CA GLN A 79 -24.82 5.26 -5.14
C GLN A 79 -24.31 4.08 -4.31
N SER A 80 -25.21 3.15 -3.99
CA SER A 80 -24.84 1.89 -3.35
C SER A 80 -24.60 0.79 -4.38
N ARG A 81 -23.93 -0.26 -3.91
CA ARG A 81 -23.79 -1.52 -4.63
C ARG A 81 -23.76 -2.69 -3.67
N SER A 82 -24.11 -3.87 -4.15
CA SER A 82 -23.86 -5.10 -3.41
C SER A 82 -22.36 -5.26 -3.13
N TYR A 83 -22.01 -5.82 -1.97
CA TYR A 83 -20.63 -6.10 -1.58
C TYR A 83 -20.34 -7.59 -1.66
N ALA A 84 -19.10 -7.96 -1.98
CA ALA A 84 -18.65 -9.34 -1.91
C ALA A 84 -18.24 -9.68 -0.47
N PRO A 85 -18.46 -10.91 0.02
CA PRO A 85 -18.05 -11.31 1.38
C PRO A 85 -16.55 -11.12 1.66
N GLU A 86 -15.71 -11.31 0.65
CA GLU A 86 -14.25 -11.15 0.69
C GLU A 86 -13.81 -9.67 0.73
N GLU A 87 -14.73 -8.74 0.45
CA GLU A 87 -14.37 -7.33 0.25
C GLU A 87 -14.21 -6.59 1.60
N PRO A 88 -13.00 -6.10 1.94
CA PRO A 88 -12.79 -5.45 3.22
C PRO A 88 -13.51 -4.10 3.32
N TRP A 89 -14.04 -3.77 4.50
CA TRP A 89 -14.62 -2.46 4.82
C TRP A 89 -13.57 -1.39 5.12
N PHE A 90 -12.30 -1.75 5.25
CA PHE A 90 -11.20 -0.83 5.44
C PHE A 90 -9.90 -1.59 5.17
N PRO A 91 -8.87 -0.95 4.58
CA PRO A 91 -7.62 -1.63 4.25
C PRO A 91 -6.84 -2.12 5.49
N SER A 92 -7.13 -1.57 6.67
CA SER A 92 -6.49 -1.93 7.94
C SER A 92 -7.48 -2.17 9.07
N GLN A 93 -6.97 -2.78 10.15
CA GLN A 93 -7.59 -2.92 11.46
C GLN A 93 -6.66 -2.34 12.53
N GLU A 94 -7.21 -2.05 13.70
CA GLU A 94 -6.39 -1.75 14.86
C GLU A 94 -5.45 -2.92 15.15
N ASN A 95 -4.19 -2.60 15.44
CA ASN A 95 -3.05 -3.49 15.58
C ASN A 95 -2.41 -4.04 14.30
N ASP A 96 -2.99 -3.82 13.13
CA ASP A 96 -2.33 -4.18 11.86
C ASP A 96 -1.06 -3.34 11.67
N ILE A 97 -0.07 -3.94 11.01
CA ILE A 97 1.15 -3.26 10.58
C ILE A 97 1.01 -2.94 9.11
N VAL A 98 1.19 -1.67 8.78
CA VAL A 98 1.01 -1.14 7.43
C VAL A 98 2.24 -0.38 6.96
N ILE A 99 2.46 -0.39 5.66
CA ILE A 99 3.38 0.52 4.97
C ILE A 99 2.54 1.43 4.10
N LEU A 100 2.72 2.74 4.25
CA LEU A 100 2.13 3.75 3.39
C LEU A 100 3.16 4.28 2.40
N ASP A 101 2.69 4.91 1.32
CA ASP A 101 3.53 5.62 0.38
C ASP A 101 4.43 6.67 1.06
N GLY A 102 5.69 6.69 0.63
CA GLY A 102 6.77 7.42 1.29
C GLY A 102 7.45 6.63 2.42
N ASP A 103 7.40 5.30 2.35
CA ASP A 103 8.05 4.35 3.29
C ASP A 103 7.65 4.54 4.76
N ILE A 104 6.42 5.00 4.99
CA ILE A 104 5.88 5.16 6.35
C ILE A 104 5.43 3.79 6.84
N TYR A 105 6.29 3.13 7.60
CA TYR A 105 6.02 1.87 8.27
C TYR A 105 5.52 2.13 9.70
N GLY A 106 4.39 1.53 10.08
CA GLY A 106 3.86 1.68 11.42
C GLY A 106 2.71 0.75 11.77
N LYS A 107 2.45 0.64 13.08
CA LYS A 107 1.32 -0.12 13.63
C LYS A 107 0.10 0.79 13.78
N VAL A 108 -1.06 0.34 13.30
CA VAL A 108 -2.32 1.05 13.49
C VAL A 108 -2.72 0.98 14.96
N LEU A 109 -2.82 2.13 15.62
CA LEU A 109 -3.25 2.23 17.02
C LEU A 109 -4.74 2.50 17.14
N LEU A 110 -5.26 3.36 16.27
CA LEU A 110 -6.63 3.83 16.30
C LEU A 110 -7.09 4.11 14.86
N GLN A 111 -8.31 3.71 14.52
CA GLN A 111 -8.97 4.15 13.30
C GLN A 111 -10.42 4.48 13.62
N THR A 112 -10.81 5.73 13.40
CA THR A 112 -12.17 6.25 13.57
C THR A 112 -12.69 6.76 12.22
N PRO A 113 -13.97 7.15 12.10
CA PRO A 113 -14.52 7.80 10.90
C PRO A 113 -13.83 9.09 10.45
N GLU A 114 -12.95 9.67 11.26
CA GLU A 114 -12.29 10.95 10.96
C GLU A 114 -10.78 10.77 10.77
N ILE A 115 -10.16 9.91 11.60
CA ILE A 115 -8.71 9.81 11.67
C ILE A 115 -8.20 8.38 11.76
N VAL A 116 -6.95 8.19 11.32
CA VAL A 116 -6.15 6.99 11.56
C VAL A 116 -4.86 7.41 12.27
N GLN A 117 -4.53 6.76 13.39
CA GLN A 117 -3.28 6.97 14.12
C GLN A 117 -2.35 5.78 13.92
N LEU A 118 -1.13 6.05 13.46
CA LEU A 118 -0.06 5.07 13.30
C LEU A 118 1.05 5.34 14.31
N GLN A 119 1.53 4.29 14.97
CA GLN A 119 2.80 4.31 15.68
C GLN A 119 3.94 4.16 14.65
N VAL A 120 4.63 5.25 14.36
CA VAL A 120 5.77 5.33 13.43
C VAL A 120 7.02 5.64 14.24
N VAL A 121 7.97 4.70 14.31
CA VAL A 121 9.31 4.85 14.91
C VAL A 121 9.30 5.71 16.18
N GLY A 122 8.70 5.18 17.26
CA GLY A 122 8.68 5.85 18.56
C GLY A 122 7.75 7.07 18.70
N SER A 123 7.08 7.51 17.63
CA SER A 123 6.10 8.60 17.65
C SER A 123 4.73 8.19 17.09
N ILE A 124 3.68 8.93 17.46
CA ILE A 124 2.34 8.74 16.89
C ILE A 124 2.14 9.76 15.78
N LYS A 125 1.73 9.27 14.60
CA LYS A 125 1.36 10.10 13.47
C LYS A 125 -0.14 9.94 13.19
N THR A 126 -0.85 11.06 13.16
CA THR A 126 -2.29 11.09 12.87
C THR A 126 -2.52 11.52 11.43
N PHE A 127 -3.41 10.83 10.74
CA PHE A 127 -3.86 11.14 9.38
C PHE A 127 -5.38 11.35 9.40
N ALA A 128 -5.89 12.27 8.57
CA ALA A 128 -7.29 12.20 8.18
C ALA A 128 -7.52 10.91 7.36
N ILE A 129 -8.73 10.35 7.37
CA ILE A 129 -9.03 9.14 6.57
C ILE A 129 -8.64 9.33 5.11
N ALA A 130 -9.03 10.45 4.50
CA ALA A 130 -8.78 10.69 3.08
C ALA A 130 -7.28 10.66 2.75
N ASP A 131 -6.45 11.25 3.61
CA ASP A 131 -4.99 11.24 3.46
C ASP A 131 -4.41 9.85 3.68
N TYR A 132 -4.93 9.11 4.66
CA TYR A 132 -4.50 7.73 4.93
C TYR A 132 -4.78 6.83 3.71
N LEU A 133 -6.00 6.87 3.18
CA LEU A 133 -6.39 6.11 2.01
C LEU A 133 -5.65 6.57 0.74
N GLY A 134 -5.43 7.88 0.59
CA GLY A 134 -4.68 8.46 -0.52
C GLY A 134 -3.18 8.11 -0.51
N LYS A 135 -2.65 7.59 0.61
CA LYS A 135 -1.29 7.05 0.72
C LYS A 135 -1.19 5.54 0.47
N ASN A 136 -2.23 4.94 -0.11
CA ASN A 136 -2.24 3.55 -0.57
C ASN A 136 -1.72 2.56 0.49
N PRO A 137 -2.44 2.40 1.62
CA PRO A 137 -1.98 1.58 2.72
C PRO A 137 -1.81 0.11 2.29
N ARG A 138 -0.58 -0.39 2.38
CA ARG A 138 -0.24 -1.79 2.18
C ARG A 138 -0.21 -2.51 3.53
N ASN A 139 -1.20 -3.36 3.77
CA ASN A 139 -1.31 -4.13 5.00
C ASN A 139 -0.42 -5.38 4.95
N LEU A 140 0.51 -5.49 5.91
CA LEU A 140 1.43 -6.62 6.00
C LEU A 140 0.91 -7.74 6.90
N SER A 141 -0.08 -7.46 7.75
CA SER A 141 -0.52 -8.37 8.82
C SER A 141 -1.56 -9.39 8.38
N ARG A 142 -2.32 -9.14 7.31
CA ARG A 142 -3.44 -10.01 6.89
C ARG A 142 -3.01 -11.14 5.97
N ASP A 143 -2.48 -10.79 4.80
CA ASP A 143 -2.20 -11.74 3.73
C ASP A 143 -0.72 -12.13 3.65
N GLY A 144 0.08 -11.68 4.62
CA GLY A 144 1.53 -11.78 4.59
C GLY A 144 2.17 -10.71 3.72
N PHE A 145 3.47 -10.84 3.51
CA PHE A 145 4.26 -9.88 2.76
C PHE A 145 5.53 -10.52 2.18
N ALA A 146 6.09 -9.85 1.18
CA ALA A 146 7.38 -10.20 0.61
C ALA A 146 8.38 -9.06 0.80
N VAL A 147 9.63 -9.41 1.04
CA VAL A 147 10.75 -8.46 1.15
C VAL A 147 11.72 -8.74 0.00
N PRO A 148 11.60 -8.02 -1.13
CA PRO A 148 12.55 -8.12 -2.23
C PRO A 148 13.82 -7.29 -1.93
N VAL A 149 14.98 -7.87 -2.26
CA VAL A 149 16.29 -7.24 -2.24
C VAL A 149 16.99 -7.61 -3.53
N VAL A 150 17.48 -6.59 -4.25
CA VAL A 150 18.35 -6.78 -5.42
C VAL A 150 19.79 -6.62 -4.97
N PHE A 151 20.66 -7.53 -5.42
CA PHE A 151 22.08 -7.53 -5.09
C PHE A 151 22.91 -7.81 -6.34
N GLY A 152 23.87 -6.93 -6.65
CA GLY A 152 24.74 -7.06 -7.82
C GLY A 152 26.04 -7.80 -7.47
N LEU A 153 26.47 -8.68 -8.38
CA LEU A 153 27.79 -9.31 -8.38
C LEU A 153 28.61 -8.84 -9.57
N ASP A 154 29.93 -8.89 -9.45
CA ASP A 154 30.84 -8.53 -10.53
C ASP A 154 30.72 -9.52 -11.71
N TYR A 155 30.92 -9.03 -12.94
CA TYR A 155 30.85 -9.83 -14.15
C TYR A 155 31.84 -10.98 -14.21
N GLN A 156 32.93 -10.95 -13.43
CA GLN A 156 33.85 -12.08 -13.33
C GLN A 156 33.15 -13.39 -12.89
N HIS A 157 32.00 -13.29 -12.22
CA HIS A 157 31.21 -14.43 -11.75
C HIS A 157 30.21 -14.97 -12.79
N GLN A 158 30.17 -14.44 -14.01
CA GLN A 158 29.18 -14.79 -15.04
C GLN A 158 29.09 -16.30 -15.31
N GLY A 159 30.23 -17.01 -15.32
CA GLY A 159 30.27 -18.44 -15.64
C GLY A 159 29.67 -19.34 -14.56
N GLU A 160 29.61 -18.87 -13.31
CA GLU A 160 29.21 -19.67 -12.15
C GLU A 160 27.94 -19.14 -11.46
N ILE A 161 27.45 -17.95 -11.85
CA ILE A 161 26.37 -17.28 -11.14
C ILE A 161 25.08 -18.12 -11.07
N LEU A 162 24.70 -18.76 -12.18
CA LEU A 162 23.47 -19.56 -12.27
C LEU A 162 23.62 -20.96 -11.67
N SER A 163 24.77 -21.60 -11.91
CA SER A 163 24.99 -23.02 -11.58
C SER A 163 25.47 -23.22 -10.14
N HIS A 164 26.22 -22.26 -9.59
CA HIS A 164 26.87 -22.39 -8.30
C HIS A 164 26.48 -21.29 -7.31
N ILE A 165 26.56 -20.00 -7.70
CA ILE A 165 26.36 -18.91 -6.74
C ILE A 165 24.93 -18.85 -6.24
N VAL A 166 23.94 -18.85 -7.13
CA VAL A 166 22.51 -18.77 -6.75
C VAL A 166 22.11 -19.90 -5.78
N PRO A 167 22.36 -21.19 -6.07
CA PRO A 167 22.08 -22.27 -5.12
C PRO A 167 22.85 -22.13 -3.79
N THR A 168 24.13 -21.76 -3.84
CA THR A 168 24.96 -21.61 -2.63
C THR A 168 24.47 -20.46 -1.76
N LEU A 169 24.14 -19.31 -2.36
CA LEU A 169 23.61 -18.15 -1.65
C LEU A 169 22.27 -18.47 -1.01
N ARG A 170 21.38 -19.18 -1.71
CA ARG A 170 20.11 -19.64 -1.15
C ARG A 170 20.33 -20.50 0.10
N ALA A 171 21.15 -21.54 0.00
CA ALA A 171 21.43 -22.44 1.11
C ALA A 171 22.07 -21.70 2.30
N TYR A 172 22.97 -20.75 2.01
CA TYR A 172 23.58 -19.90 3.03
C TYR A 172 22.55 -19.04 3.76
N LEU A 173 21.67 -18.35 3.02
CA LEU A 173 20.62 -17.52 3.59
C LEU A 173 19.62 -18.35 4.40
N GLU A 174 19.24 -19.54 3.93
CA GLU A 174 18.39 -20.49 4.67
C GLU A 174 19.04 -20.89 6.01
N ALA A 175 20.33 -21.23 6.00
CA ALA A 175 21.06 -21.56 7.22
C ALA A 175 21.14 -20.38 8.21
N GLN A 176 21.43 -19.17 7.71
CA GLN A 176 21.49 -17.96 8.54
C GLN A 176 20.12 -17.53 9.08
N LEU A 177 19.04 -17.88 8.38
CA LEU A 177 17.68 -17.59 8.80
C LEU A 177 17.29 -18.42 10.03
N GLU A 178 17.82 -19.63 10.22
CA GLU A 178 17.50 -20.48 11.38
C GLU A 178 17.81 -19.81 12.73
N GLU A 179 18.75 -18.87 12.76
CA GLU A 179 19.15 -18.15 13.97
C GLU A 179 18.31 -16.88 14.23
N GLN A 180 17.37 -16.53 13.34
CA GLN A 180 16.61 -15.28 13.43
C GLN A 180 15.25 -15.46 14.12
N SER A 181 14.83 -14.45 14.88
CA SER A 181 13.54 -14.44 15.58
C SER A 181 12.32 -14.54 14.64
N PHE A 182 12.45 -14.07 13.40
CA PHE A 182 11.39 -14.07 12.40
C PHE A 182 11.32 -15.36 11.55
N ARG A 183 12.25 -16.31 11.74
CA ARG A 183 12.26 -17.60 11.04
C ARG A 183 10.93 -18.37 11.08
N PRO A 184 10.20 -18.43 12.22
CA PRO A 184 8.94 -19.17 12.29
C PRO A 184 7.85 -18.61 11.35
N HIS A 185 8.01 -17.36 10.89
CA HIS A 185 7.05 -16.69 10.02
C HIS A 185 7.44 -16.79 8.54
N LEU A 186 8.65 -17.29 8.22
CA LEU A 186 9.11 -17.47 6.86
C LEU A 186 8.28 -18.56 6.16
N THR A 187 7.66 -18.21 5.04
CA THR A 187 6.89 -19.12 4.20
C THR A 187 7.69 -19.59 2.99
N ASN A 188 8.48 -18.69 2.39
CA ASN A 188 9.31 -19.04 1.23
C ASN A 188 10.55 -18.13 1.16
N LEU A 189 11.64 -18.66 0.62
CA LEU A 189 12.83 -17.90 0.23
C LEU A 189 13.16 -18.21 -1.24
N LEU A 190 13.22 -17.16 -2.04
CA LEU A 190 13.60 -17.20 -3.44
C LEU A 190 14.93 -16.47 -3.61
N VAL A 191 15.84 -17.09 -4.34
CA VAL A 191 17.07 -16.45 -4.83
C VAL A 191 17.18 -16.82 -6.30
N GLU A 192 17.14 -15.81 -7.16
CA GLU A 192 17.13 -15.99 -8.62
C GLU A 192 18.03 -14.95 -9.29
N PHE A 193 18.45 -15.25 -10.52
CA PHE A 193 19.07 -14.26 -11.38
C PHE A 193 18.00 -13.29 -11.89
N ASN A 194 18.24 -11.99 -11.75
CA ASN A 194 17.31 -10.94 -12.15
C ASN A 194 17.63 -10.42 -13.56
N GLU A 195 18.84 -9.90 -13.75
CA GLU A 195 19.27 -9.28 -15.00
C GLU A 195 20.80 -9.11 -15.07
N ALA A 196 21.30 -8.92 -16.29
CA ALA A 196 22.65 -8.42 -16.53
C ALA A 196 22.57 -6.91 -16.75
N ALA A 197 22.95 -6.11 -15.75
CA ALA A 197 22.95 -4.65 -15.79
C ALA A 197 24.28 -4.10 -16.33
N SER A 198 24.41 -2.78 -16.49
CA SER A 198 25.58 -2.15 -17.13
C SER A 198 26.92 -2.45 -16.47
N SER A 199 26.95 -2.64 -15.15
CA SER A 199 28.16 -2.87 -14.35
C SER A 199 28.01 -4.01 -13.33
N SER A 200 26.92 -4.78 -13.39
CA SER A 200 26.66 -5.87 -12.44
C SER A 200 25.79 -6.98 -13.02
N LEU A 201 25.95 -8.18 -12.46
CA LEU A 201 25.02 -9.29 -12.59
C LEU A 201 24.10 -9.28 -11.38
N ASN A 202 22.84 -8.88 -11.58
CA ASN A 202 21.89 -8.67 -10.50
C ASN A 202 21.18 -9.97 -10.13
N LEU A 203 21.16 -10.28 -8.84
CA LEU A 203 20.36 -11.30 -8.22
C LEU A 203 19.14 -10.68 -7.54
N LEU A 204 18.00 -11.36 -7.62
CA LEU A 204 16.79 -11.04 -6.87
C LEU A 204 16.63 -12.03 -5.72
N ILE A 205 16.58 -11.49 -4.50
CA ILE A 205 16.37 -12.23 -3.27
C ILE A 205 15.01 -11.82 -2.73
N VAL A 206 14.07 -12.75 -2.60
CA VAL A 206 12.74 -12.50 -2.08
C VAL A 206 12.46 -13.43 -0.93
N ALA A 207 12.28 -12.86 0.27
CA ALA A 207 11.80 -13.62 1.41
C ALA A 207 10.32 -13.30 1.66
N VAL A 208 9.49 -14.34 1.70
CA VAL A 208 8.04 -14.26 1.90
C VAL A 208 7.70 -14.69 3.31
N PHE A 209 6.93 -13.87 4.01
CA PHE A 209 6.56 -14.06 5.41
C PHE A 209 5.05 -14.00 5.59
N SER A 210 4.55 -14.74 6.58
CA SER A 210 3.20 -14.57 7.09
C SER A 210 3.07 -13.24 7.84
N GLY A 211 1.83 -12.78 8.02
CA GLY A 211 1.57 -11.48 8.64
C GLY A 211 2.04 -11.35 10.09
N ALA A 212 2.29 -12.46 10.78
CA ALA A 212 2.88 -12.48 12.11
C ALA A 212 4.31 -11.89 12.14
N GLY A 213 5.06 -12.00 11.03
CA GLY A 213 6.39 -11.40 10.88
C GLY A 213 6.39 -9.92 10.51
N ALA A 214 5.22 -9.27 10.37
CA ALA A 214 5.13 -7.92 9.84
C ALA A 214 5.94 -6.90 10.67
N GLY A 215 6.05 -7.13 11.98
CA GLY A 215 6.85 -6.34 12.93
C GLY A 215 8.32 -6.21 12.54
N ASP A 216 8.84 -7.21 11.84
CA ASP A 216 10.23 -7.35 11.49
C ASP A 216 10.53 -6.98 10.04
N TYR A 217 9.63 -6.33 9.31
CA TYR A 217 9.83 -5.98 7.89
C TYR A 217 11.21 -5.34 7.60
N TRP A 218 11.56 -4.28 8.33
CA TRP A 218 12.86 -3.62 8.17
C TRP A 218 14.04 -4.43 8.73
N PRO A 219 13.94 -5.06 9.92
CA PRO A 219 14.92 -6.05 10.36
C PRO A 219 15.23 -7.14 9.33
N ILE A 220 14.21 -7.76 8.72
CA ILE A 220 14.31 -8.77 7.67
C ILE A 220 15.08 -8.20 6.47
N ARG A 221 14.68 -7.03 5.97
CA ARG A 221 15.37 -6.40 4.84
C ARG A 221 16.85 -6.16 5.11
N ARG A 222 17.19 -5.65 6.30
CA ARG A 222 18.58 -5.43 6.72
C ARG A 222 19.34 -6.74 6.88
N PHE A 223 18.68 -7.78 7.40
CA PHE A 223 19.25 -9.11 7.52
C PHE A 223 19.62 -9.68 6.15
N LEU A 224 18.69 -9.68 5.18
CA LEU A 224 18.94 -10.21 3.83
C LEU A 224 20.14 -9.52 3.18
N GLN A 225 20.21 -8.19 3.27
CA GLN A 225 21.36 -7.43 2.75
C GLN A 225 22.66 -7.81 3.45
N ARG A 226 22.69 -7.80 4.79
CA ARG A 226 23.87 -8.12 5.58
C ARG A 226 24.35 -9.55 5.33
N ALA A 227 23.44 -10.52 5.35
CA ALA A 227 23.77 -11.93 5.14
C ALA A 227 24.30 -12.17 3.71
N THR A 228 23.76 -11.48 2.71
CA THR A 228 24.27 -11.58 1.34
C THR A 228 25.70 -11.05 1.23
N VAL A 229 26.02 -9.91 1.88
CA VAL A 229 27.39 -9.39 1.94
C VAL A 229 28.32 -10.36 2.68
N SER A 230 27.87 -10.95 3.78
CA SER A 230 28.64 -11.98 4.50
C SER A 230 28.94 -13.20 3.62
N ALA A 231 27.95 -13.66 2.84
CA ALA A 231 28.14 -14.76 1.89
C ALA A 231 29.21 -14.40 0.85
N CYS A 232 29.15 -13.19 0.28
CA CYS A 232 30.13 -12.72 -0.69
C CYS A 232 31.55 -12.76 -0.11
N ASN A 233 31.73 -12.27 1.12
CA ASN A 233 33.03 -12.31 1.80
C ASN A 233 33.52 -13.73 2.08
N GLN A 234 32.60 -14.63 2.45
CA GLN A 234 32.94 -16.02 2.78
C GLN A 234 33.33 -16.85 1.55
N TYR A 235 32.62 -16.66 0.44
CA TYR A 235 32.82 -17.43 -0.79
C TYR A 235 33.71 -16.72 -1.82
N GLY A 236 34.18 -15.50 -1.51
CA GLY A 236 35.04 -14.73 -2.40
C GLY A 236 34.32 -14.16 -3.63
N TRP A 237 33.01 -13.92 -3.54
CA TRP A 237 32.25 -13.28 -4.61
C TRP A 237 32.46 -11.77 -4.56
N ALA A 238 33.09 -11.21 -5.59
CA ALA A 238 33.30 -9.79 -5.69
C ALA A 238 31.99 -9.04 -5.93
N ILE A 239 31.83 -7.97 -5.16
CA ILE A 239 30.75 -7.00 -5.30
C ILE A 239 31.24 -5.96 -6.31
N PRO A 240 30.44 -5.63 -7.32
CA PRO A 240 30.85 -4.74 -8.40
C PRO A 240 31.11 -3.33 -7.85
N PHE A 241 32.11 -2.67 -8.42
CA PHE A 241 32.38 -1.26 -8.21
C PHE A 241 32.21 -0.55 -9.55
N ASP A 242 31.54 0.59 -9.57
CA ASP A 242 31.37 1.35 -10.82
C ASP A 242 32.73 1.82 -11.34
N GLN A 243 33.15 1.27 -12.47
CA GLN A 243 34.35 1.69 -13.18
C GLN A 243 33.96 2.56 -14.37
N LEU A 244 34.34 3.85 -14.32
CA LEU A 244 34.26 4.75 -15.47
C LEU A 244 35.46 4.49 -16.39
N THR A 245 35.25 3.75 -17.47
CA THR A 245 36.29 3.58 -18.51
C THR A 245 36.34 4.83 -19.40
N VAL A 246 37.40 5.63 -19.26
CA VAL A 246 37.66 6.79 -20.13
C VAL A 246 38.50 6.33 -21.32
N HIS A 247 37.91 6.36 -22.52
CA HIS A 247 38.66 6.19 -23.76
C HIS A 247 39.42 7.48 -24.08
N LEU A 248 40.72 7.51 -23.80
CA LEU A 248 41.60 8.57 -24.26
C LEU A 248 41.92 8.33 -25.75
N PRO A 249 41.75 9.32 -26.64
CA PRO A 249 42.16 9.20 -28.03
C PRO A 249 43.68 8.99 -28.10
N MET A 250 44.14 8.00 -28.85
CA MET A 250 45.56 7.88 -29.20
C MET A 250 45.93 9.11 -30.03
N GLY A 251 46.79 9.97 -29.48
CA GLY A 251 47.39 11.05 -30.26
C GLY A 251 48.13 10.45 -31.45
N GLU A 252 47.70 10.84 -32.65
CA GLU A 252 48.38 10.46 -33.89
C GLU A 252 49.86 10.86 -33.84
N PRO A 253 50.79 10.02 -34.29
CA PRO A 253 52.19 10.41 -34.39
C PRO A 253 52.33 11.55 -35.38
N THR A 254 52.69 12.73 -34.88
CA THR A 254 53.00 13.93 -35.67
C THR A 254 54.07 13.58 -36.70
N SER A 255 53.69 13.49 -37.98
CA SER A 255 54.65 13.32 -39.06
C SER A 255 55.52 14.57 -39.14
N CYS A 256 56.77 14.49 -38.69
CA CYS A 256 57.77 15.51 -38.95
C CYS A 256 58.05 15.57 -40.46
N ILE A 257 57.45 16.53 -41.15
CA ILE A 257 57.83 16.88 -42.52
C ILE A 257 59.12 17.69 -42.41
N ALA A 258 60.25 17.05 -42.72
CA ALA A 258 61.53 17.72 -42.90
C ALA A 258 61.48 18.51 -44.22
N SER A 259 61.29 19.84 -44.12
CA SER A 259 61.45 20.76 -45.24
C SER A 259 62.94 20.98 -45.50
N SER A 260 63.49 20.29 -46.50
CA SER A 260 64.77 20.65 -47.11
C SER A 260 64.59 21.97 -47.87
N THR A 261 65.30 23.01 -47.46
CA THR A 261 65.53 24.19 -48.30
C THR A 261 67.02 24.42 -48.41
N LEU A 262 67.50 24.23 -49.64
CA LEU A 262 68.77 24.69 -50.17
C LEU A 262 68.85 26.22 -50.08
N SER A 263 69.97 26.73 -49.55
CA SER A 263 70.78 27.85 -50.07
C SER A 263 71.99 28.06 -49.17
#